data_AF-A0A5N4E463-F1
#
_entry.id   AF-A0A5N4E463-F1
#
_cell.length_a   1.000
_cell.length_b   1.000
_cell.length_c   1.000
_cell.angle_alpha   90.00
_cell.angle_beta   90.00
_cell.angle_gamma   90.00
#
_symmetry.space_group_name_H-M   'P 1'
#
loop_
_entity.id
_entity.type
_entity.pdbx_description
1 polymer ?
#
loop_
_entity_poly.entity_id
_entity_poly.type
_entity_poly.pdbx_seq_one_letter_code
_entity_poly.pdbx_strand_id
1 'polypeptide(L)'
;MIQWLSGHLPWEDNLKDPNYVRDSKIRYRENIAGLMDKCFPEKNKPDEIAKYMETVKLLDYAEKPLYEKLRDILLQGLKAVGSKDDGKLDLSVVENGGLKTKTKAKVSFVVEFSFGLPVTVTAANTNFRQVNQ
;
A
#
# COMPACT_ATOMS: atom_id res chain seq x y z
N MET A 1 -3.58 -0.67 0.74
CA MET A 1 -3.98 -2.08 0.96
C MET A 1 -5.09 -2.18 1.97
N ILE A 2 -4.86 -1.86 3.25
CA ILE A 2 -5.90 -1.97 4.29
C ILE A 2 -7.21 -1.30 3.87
N GLN A 3 -7.18 -0.02 3.46
CA GLN A 3 -8.37 0.69 2.96
C GLN A 3 -9.16 -0.07 1.87
N TRP A 4 -8.49 -0.76 0.96
CA TRP A 4 -9.16 -1.49 -0.11
C TRP A 4 -9.81 -2.79 0.37
N LEU A 5 -9.25 -3.38 1.44
CA LEU A 5 -9.74 -4.64 2.01
C LEU A 5 -10.80 -4.41 3.10
N SER A 6 -10.63 -3.41 3.96
CA SER A 6 -11.56 -3.06 5.05
C SER A 6 -12.60 -2.00 4.66
N GLY A 7 -12.37 -1.26 3.57
CA GLY A 7 -13.18 -0.12 3.16
C GLY A 7 -12.97 1.15 3.98
N HIS A 8 -12.23 1.09 5.08
CA HIS A 8 -12.04 2.21 6.02
C HIS A 8 -10.69 2.20 6.73
N LEU A 9 -10.26 3.37 7.23
CA LEU A 9 -9.07 3.54 8.07
C LEU A 9 -9.41 4.21 9.41
N PRO A 10 -8.68 3.90 10.50
CA PRO A 10 -9.00 4.41 11.84
C PRO A 10 -8.99 5.93 12.03
N TRP A 11 -8.44 6.68 11.09
CA TRP A 11 -8.24 8.14 11.14
C TRP A 11 -8.97 8.90 10.02
N GLU A 12 -9.81 8.22 9.23
CA GLU A 12 -10.49 8.82 8.07
C GLU A 12 -11.50 9.92 8.43
N ASP A 13 -12.05 9.91 9.65
CA ASP A 13 -12.99 10.93 10.13
C ASP A 13 -12.29 12.25 10.49
N ASN A 14 -10.98 12.22 10.70
CA ASN A 14 -10.20 13.34 11.24
C ASN A 14 -9.10 13.81 10.29
N LEU A 15 -9.29 13.66 8.97
CA LEU A 15 -8.28 14.03 7.95
C LEU A 15 -7.91 15.52 7.94
N LYS A 16 -8.74 16.39 8.53
CA LYS A 16 -8.45 17.83 8.66
C LYS A 16 -7.36 18.13 9.69
N ASP A 17 -7.11 17.21 10.63
CA ASP A 17 -6.08 17.37 11.66
C ASP A 17 -4.86 16.50 11.32
N PRO A 18 -3.76 17.10 10.81
CA PRO A 18 -2.56 16.35 10.45
C PRO A 18 -1.86 15.73 11.67
N ASN A 19 -1.95 16.35 12.85
CA ASN A 19 -1.34 15.82 14.06
C ASN A 19 -2.07 14.56 14.51
N TYR A 20 -3.41 14.58 14.49
CA TYR A 20 -4.21 13.39 14.79
C TYR A 20 -3.89 12.22 13.86
N VAL A 21 -3.77 12.48 12.56
CA VAL A 21 -3.45 11.43 11.57
C VAL A 21 -2.04 10.87 11.81
N ARG A 22 -1.05 11.73 12.09
CA ARG A 22 0.32 11.31 12.42
C ARG A 22 0.33 10.43 13.67
N ASP A 23 -0.26 10.91 14.75
CA ASP A 23 -0.21 10.24 16.05
C ASP A 23 -0.98 8.92 16.01
N SER A 24 -2.07 8.85 15.23
CA SER A 24 -2.78 7.61 14.94
C SER A 24 -1.89 6.61 14.19
N LYS A 25 -1.19 7.05 13.13
CA LYS A 25 -0.27 6.19 12.38
C LYS A 25 0.88 5.67 13.25
N ILE A 26 1.46 6.50 14.12
CA ILE A 26 2.52 6.09 15.05
C ILE A 26 1.98 5.05 16.03
N ARG A 27 0.81 5.30 16.64
CA ARG A 27 0.16 4.37 17.57
C ARG A 27 -0.07 2.99 16.95
N TYR A 28 -0.60 2.97 15.72
CA TYR A 28 -0.89 1.72 15.01
C TYR A 28 0.35 1.07 14.39
N ARG A 29 1.43 1.81 14.15
CA ARG A 29 2.74 1.23 13.82
C ARG A 29 3.28 0.43 14.99
N GLU A 30 3.11 0.91 16.23
CA GLU A 30 3.54 0.16 17.41
C GLU A 30 2.62 -1.03 17.71
N ASN A 31 1.31 -0.85 17.56
CA ASN A 31 0.31 -1.88 17.79
C ASN A 31 -0.43 -2.27 16.49
N ILE A 32 0.21 -3.12 15.69
CA ILE A 32 -0.36 -3.63 14.43
C ILE A 32 -1.57 -4.53 14.70
N ALA A 33 -1.56 -5.32 15.78
CA ALA A 33 -2.71 -6.14 16.16
C ALA A 33 -3.98 -5.28 16.36
N GLY A 34 -3.85 -4.16 17.09
CA GLY A 34 -4.95 -3.22 17.27
C GLY A 34 -5.42 -2.52 15.99
N LEU A 35 -4.53 -2.36 14.99
CA LEU A 35 -4.92 -1.90 13.66
C LEU A 35 -5.76 -2.95 12.94
N MET A 36 -5.31 -4.20 12.97
CA MET A 36 -6.01 -5.32 12.34
C MET A 36 -7.37 -5.57 12.99
N ASP A 37 -7.46 -5.49 14.32
CA ASP A 37 -8.73 -5.63 15.04
C ASP A 37 -9.73 -4.54 14.68
N LYS A 38 -9.26 -3.30 14.49
CA LYS A 38 -10.13 -2.17 14.16
C LYS A 38 -10.59 -2.20 12.71
N CYS A 39 -9.70 -2.54 11.78
CA CYS A 39 -10.02 -2.56 10.35
C CYS A 39 -10.72 -3.85 9.91
N PHE A 40 -10.48 -4.97 10.58
CA PHE A 40 -11.03 -6.28 10.24
C PHE A 40 -11.75 -6.88 11.45
N PRO A 41 -12.96 -6.40 11.79
CA PRO A 41 -13.75 -6.96 12.89
C PRO A 41 -14.25 -8.39 12.60
N GLU A 42 -14.23 -8.81 11.34
CA GLU A 42 -14.66 -10.15 10.90
C GLU A 42 -13.68 -11.25 11.32
N LYS A 43 -14.18 -12.50 11.40
CA LYS A 43 -13.38 -13.67 11.81
C LYS A 43 -12.24 -14.01 10.84
N ASN A 44 -12.32 -13.57 9.58
CA ASN A 44 -11.32 -13.83 8.55
C ASN A 44 -10.35 -12.65 8.43
N LYS A 45 -9.50 -12.48 9.44
CA LYS A 45 -8.43 -11.48 9.42
C LYS A 45 -7.32 -11.96 8.49
N PRO A 46 -6.88 -11.14 7.51
CA PRO A 46 -5.79 -11.54 6.63
C PRO A 46 -4.46 -11.39 7.36
N ASP A 47 -3.94 -12.50 7.88
CA ASP A 47 -2.68 -12.57 8.62
C ASP A 47 -1.49 -12.05 7.81
N GLU A 48 -1.56 -12.17 6.47
CA GLU A 48 -0.52 -11.71 5.56
C GLU A 48 -0.38 -10.19 5.55
N ILE A 49 -1.48 -9.45 5.74
CA ILE A 49 -1.42 -7.99 5.84
C ILE A 49 -0.75 -7.57 7.15
N ALA A 50 -0.99 -8.30 8.25
CA ALA A 50 -0.30 -8.07 9.52
C ALA A 50 1.22 -8.31 9.36
N LYS A 51 1.61 -9.47 8.79
CA LYS A 51 3.02 -9.82 8.52
C LYS A 51 3.71 -8.83 7.59
N TYR A 52 2.99 -8.30 6.60
CA TYR A 52 3.50 -7.25 5.73
C TYR A 52 3.81 -5.99 6.53
N MET A 53 2.87 -5.54 7.38
CA MET A 53 3.07 -4.35 8.22
C MET A 53 4.19 -4.55 9.24
N GLU A 54 4.34 -5.74 9.82
CA GLU A 54 5.45 -6.07 10.72
C GLU A 54 6.80 -6.02 10.00
N THR A 55 6.86 -6.56 8.78
CA THR A 55 8.08 -6.51 7.97
C THR A 55 8.44 -5.08 7.60
N VAL A 56 7.46 -4.25 7.26
CA VAL A 56 7.68 -2.82 6.98
C VAL A 56 8.05 -2.04 8.25
N LYS A 57 7.51 -2.41 9.42
CA LYS A 57 7.83 -1.76 10.71
C LYS A 57 9.33 -1.85 11.02
N LEU A 58 9.92 -3.01 10.73
CA LEU A 58 11.33 -3.33 10.99
C LEU A 58 12.32 -2.59 10.09
N LEU A 59 11.87 -2.00 8.99
CA LEU A 59 12.76 -1.30 8.07
C LEU A 59 13.28 -0.01 8.68
N ASP A 60 14.61 0.14 8.63
CA ASP A 60 15.27 1.39 8.96
C ASP A 60 15.14 2.42 7.84
N TYR A 61 15.40 3.67 8.20
CA TYR A 61 15.29 4.81 7.29
C TYR A 61 16.14 4.69 6.00
N ALA A 62 17.36 4.18 6.11
CA ALA A 62 18.25 4.02 4.96
C ALA A 62 18.29 2.58 4.44
N GLU A 63 17.47 1.69 5.00
CA GLU A 63 17.50 0.27 4.66
C GLU A 63 16.83 0.01 3.32
N LYS A 64 17.48 -0.82 2.50
CA LYS A 64 16.88 -1.30 1.26
C LYS A 64 15.82 -2.36 1.59
N PRO A 65 14.54 -2.17 1.24
CA PRO A 65 13.51 -3.15 1.52
C PRO A 65 13.77 -4.47 0.80
N LEU A 66 13.57 -5.58 1.50
CA LEU A 66 13.60 -6.93 0.93
C LEU A 66 12.29 -7.20 0.16
N TYR A 67 12.19 -6.67 -1.06
CA TYR A 67 10.97 -6.77 -1.88
C TYR A 67 10.51 -8.21 -2.13
N GLU A 68 11.44 -9.16 -2.28
CA GLU A 68 11.10 -10.58 -2.45
C GLU A 68 10.33 -11.12 -1.24
N LYS A 69 10.76 -10.79 -0.02
CA LYS A 69 10.05 -11.18 1.21
C LYS A 69 8.65 -10.59 1.28
N LEU A 70 8.50 -9.31 0.89
CA LEU A 70 7.20 -8.64 0.86
C LEU A 70 6.25 -9.27 -0.18
N ARG A 71 6.79 -9.67 -1.34
CA ARG A 71 6.04 -10.39 -2.38
C ARG A 71 5.62 -11.77 -1.90
N ASP A 72 6.52 -12.52 -1.27
CA ASP A 72 6.24 -13.86 -0.75
C ASP A 72 5.09 -13.85 0.27
N ILE A 73 5.03 -12.83 1.14
CA ILE A 73 3.91 -12.64 2.07
C ILE A 73 2.58 -12.50 1.34
N LEU A 74 2.53 -11.70 0.28
CA LEU A 74 1.30 -11.52 -0.51
C LEU A 74 0.94 -12.79 -1.32
N LEU A 75 1.93 -13.49 -1.86
CA LEU A 75 1.73 -14.76 -2.55
C LEU A 75 1.20 -15.86 -1.61
N GLN A 76 1.62 -15.87 -0.35
CA GLN A 76 1.06 -16.74 0.68
C GLN A 76 -0.43 -16.44 0.88
N GLY A 77 -0.82 -15.16 0.90
CA GLY A 77 -2.21 -14.75 1.05
C GLY A 77 -3.07 -15.17 -0.13
N LEU A 78 -2.56 -15.04 -1.37
CA LEU A 78 -3.25 -15.56 -2.55
C LEU A 78 -3.47 -17.08 -2.45
N LYS A 79 -2.45 -17.84 -2.03
CA LYS A 79 -2.55 -19.29 -1.82
C LYS A 79 -3.57 -19.63 -0.73
N ALA A 80 -3.63 -18.87 0.37
CA ALA A 80 -4.60 -19.07 1.44
C ALA A 80 -6.05 -18.87 0.97
N VAL A 81 -6.27 -17.95 0.04
CA VAL A 81 -7.58 -17.69 -0.59
C VAL A 81 -7.89 -18.66 -1.75
N GLY A 82 -6.97 -19.58 -2.09
CA GLY A 82 -7.14 -20.54 -3.18
C GLY A 82 -6.90 -19.94 -4.58
N SER A 83 -6.31 -18.75 -4.63
CA SER A 83 -5.97 -18.03 -5.86
C SER A 83 -4.47 -18.15 -6.17
N LYS A 84 -4.09 -17.80 -7.39
CA LYS A 84 -2.70 -17.71 -7.84
C LYS A 84 -2.45 -16.32 -8.40
N ASP A 85 -1.18 -15.92 -8.44
CA ASP A 85 -0.78 -14.73 -9.17
C ASP A 85 -0.84 -15.04 -10.68
N ASP A 86 -2.00 -14.79 -11.28
CA ASP A 86 -2.25 -14.93 -12.71
C ASP A 86 -2.17 -13.59 -13.45
N GLY A 87 -1.78 -12.52 -12.76
CA GLY A 87 -1.73 -11.16 -13.29
C GLY A 87 -3.10 -10.58 -13.67
N LYS A 88 -4.20 -11.27 -13.34
CA LYS A 88 -5.56 -10.83 -13.69
C LYS A 88 -6.11 -9.95 -12.58
N LEU A 89 -6.47 -8.72 -12.94
CA LEU A 89 -7.23 -7.82 -12.06
C LEU A 89 -8.69 -7.85 -12.49
N ASP A 90 -9.57 -8.36 -11.62
CA ASP A 90 -11.02 -8.26 -11.84
C ASP A 90 -11.52 -6.88 -11.41
N LEU A 91 -11.47 -5.94 -12.35
CA LEU A 91 -11.95 -4.56 -12.18
C LEU A 91 -13.20 -4.30 -13.03
N SER A 92 -13.98 -5.35 -13.33
CA SER A 92 -15.13 -5.25 -14.22
C SER A 92 -16.10 -4.15 -13.76
N VAL A 93 -16.24 -3.13 -14.61
CA VAL A 93 -17.10 -1.97 -14.36
C VAL A 93 -18.54 -2.38 -14.66
N VAL A 94 -19.40 -2.42 -13.64
CA VAL A 94 -20.86 -2.36 -13.86
C VAL A 94 -21.20 -0.90 -14.09
N GLU A 95 -21.13 -0.46 -15.34
CA GLU A 95 -21.43 0.91 -15.73
C GLU A 95 -22.95 1.12 -15.72
N ASN A 96 -23.45 1.90 -14.77
CA ASN A 96 -24.74 2.59 -14.91
C ASN A 96 -24.70 3.91 -14.14
N GLY A 97 -24.15 4.96 -14.76
CA GLY A 97 -24.22 6.32 -14.24
C GLY A 97 -23.21 7.27 -14.88
N GLY A 98 -23.67 8.08 -15.84
CA GLY A 98 -22.84 8.87 -16.75
C GLY A 98 -21.75 9.75 -16.11
N LEU A 99 -20.62 9.83 -16.81
CA LEU A 99 -19.52 10.75 -16.52
C LEU A 99 -20.03 12.20 -16.40
N LYS A 100 -19.93 12.76 -15.21
CA LYS A 100 -19.96 14.22 -15.03
C LYS A 100 -18.52 14.72 -15.11
N THR A 101 -18.08 15.05 -16.32
CA THR A 101 -16.84 15.78 -16.54
C THR A 101 -16.96 17.15 -15.89
N LYS A 102 -16.32 17.36 -14.74
CA LYS A 102 -15.97 18.70 -14.26
C LYS A 102 -14.48 18.91 -14.42
N THR A 103 -14.15 19.86 -15.27
CA THR A 103 -12.82 20.35 -15.60
C THR A 103 -12.10 20.88 -14.35
N LYS A 104 -10.93 20.29 -14.09
CA LYS A 104 -9.74 20.75 -13.35
C LYS A 104 -9.95 21.55 -12.05
N ALA A 105 -9.76 20.86 -10.93
CA ALA A 105 -8.96 21.38 -9.83
C ALA A 105 -7.66 20.57 -9.78
N LYS A 106 -6.51 21.22 -9.92
CA LYS A 106 -5.22 20.61 -9.56
C LYS A 106 -5.22 20.45 -8.05
N VAL A 107 -5.65 19.29 -7.55
CA VAL A 107 -5.36 18.88 -6.18
C VAL A 107 -4.01 18.19 -6.23
N SER A 108 -2.96 18.90 -5.83
CA SER A 108 -1.66 18.31 -5.56
C SER A 108 -1.79 17.43 -4.34
N PHE A 109 -1.99 16.13 -4.56
CA PHE A 109 -1.87 15.13 -3.50
C PHE A 109 -0.37 14.86 -3.32
N VAL A 110 0.29 15.68 -2.51
CA VAL A 110 1.64 15.36 -2.06
C VAL A 110 1.49 14.29 -1.00
N VAL A 111 1.68 13.03 -1.39
CA VAL A 111 2.02 11.99 -0.42
C VAL A 111 3.48 12.27 -0.04
N GLU A 112 3.67 13.20 0.89
CA GLU A 112 4.94 13.34 1.61
C GLU A 112 5.12 12.04 2.40
N PHE A 113 5.72 11.04 1.76
CA PHE A 113 6.58 10.13 2.50
C PHE A 113 7.71 11.04 2.99
N SER A 114 7.64 11.49 4.24
CA SER A 114 8.72 12.22 4.88
C SER A 114 9.90 11.28 5.08
N PHE A 115 10.52 10.87 3.97
CA PHE A 115 11.91 10.51 3.92
C PHE A 115 12.64 11.77 3.49
N GLY A 116 12.97 12.58 4.50
CA GLY A 116 13.81 13.75 4.36
C GLY A 116 15.16 13.38 3.78
N LEU A 117 15.31 13.51 2.47
CA LEU A 117 16.43 14.11 1.74
C LEU A 117 16.27 13.81 0.25
N PRO A 118 16.68 14.72 -0.66
CA PRO A 118 16.53 14.53 -2.10
C PRO A 118 17.59 13.56 -2.62
N VAL A 119 17.18 12.38 -3.07
CA VAL A 119 18.06 11.51 -3.86
C VAL A 119 17.81 11.80 -5.34
N THR A 120 18.75 12.49 -5.97
CA THR A 120 18.78 12.68 -7.42
C THR A 120 19.15 11.36 -8.08
N VAL A 121 18.23 10.75 -8.84
CA VAL A 121 18.52 9.56 -9.65
C VAL A 121 18.92 10.00 -11.06
N THR A 122 20.21 9.93 -11.36
CA THR A 122 20.72 10.03 -12.74
C THR A 122 20.58 8.66 -13.41
N ALA A 123 19.70 8.56 -14.41
CA ALA A 123 19.56 7.35 -15.21
C ALA A 123 20.75 7.19 -16.18
N ALA A 124 21.66 6.25 -15.90
CA ALA A 124 22.62 5.76 -16.88
C ALA A 124 21.95 4.68 -17.74
N ASN A 125 21.53 5.07 -18.93
CA ASN A 125 21.01 4.18 -19.97
C ASN A 125 22.16 3.32 -20.52
N THR A 126 22.23 2.04 -20.13
CA THR A 126 23.05 1.05 -20.83
C THR A 126 22.12 -0.05 -21.37
N ASN A 127 21.72 0.15 -22.62
CA ASN A 127 20.98 -0.82 -23.42
C ASN A 127 21.86 -2.05 -23.65
N PHE A 128 21.40 -3.18 -23.10
CA PHE A 128 21.79 -4.51 -23.53
C PHE A 128 21.17 -4.74 -24.92
N ARG A 129 21.97 -4.69 -25.99
CA ARG A 129 21.53 -5.07 -27.34
C ARG A 129 22.32 -6.31 -27.76
N GLN A 130 21.68 -7.47 -27.59
CA GLN A 130 22.04 -8.69 -28.31
C GLN A 130 21.57 -8.52 -29.77
N VAL A 131 22.49 -8.61 -30.73
CA VAL A 131 22.19 -8.99 -32.11
C VAL A 131 23.24 -10.00 -32.55
N ASN A 132 22.76 -11.20 -32.86
CA ASN A 132 23.48 -12.29 -33.50
C ASN A 132 23.66 -12.00 -35.00
N GLN A 133 24.75 -12.58 -35.54
CA GLN A 133 25.19 -12.69 -36.95
C GLN A 133 25.78 -11.44 -37.62
#